data_AF-A0A7C6XEA8-F1
#
_entry.id   AF-A0A7C6XEA8-F1
#
_cell.length_a   1.000
_cell.length_b   1.000
_cell.length_c   1.000
_cell.angle_alpha   90.00
_cell.angle_beta   90.00
_cell.angle_gamma   90.00
#
_symmetry.space_group_name_H-M   'P 1'
#
loop_
_entity.id
_entity.type
_entity.pdbx_description
1 polymer ?
#
loop_
_entity_poly.entity_id
_entity_poly.type
_entity_poly.pdbx_seq_one_letter_code
_entity_poly.pdbx_strand_id
1 'polypeptide(L)'
;MVFDAEQERFEREAEEQARRAAREAEREAREAARDARARRRGSYHNLGVLDLSWAKTLEDLAHIQNIRNVGVLRVPEHLYEFVSSLPMHNVGIIERVPSGERMEISGRSRVSGDFLAAGDPDAILQVTGQLFVLPPLERIGFKELHVTGQLFLPRGSESVLTGKLRRLTGQILYYRSDVGVPRLFTDGEEIGREFLELLPEPAPFIIMGSVTLEEDISVDLLRSKVAEITLAGKLYAPRHLLSVLQVLTVDKAGAILATQKGPDAETVDPWERAED
;
A
#
# COMPACT_ATOMS: atom_id res chain seq x y z
N MET A 1 31.67 -11.97 -59.05
CA MET A 1 32.77 -11.35 -58.28
C MET A 1 32.33 -10.30 -57.25
N VAL A 2 31.07 -9.82 -57.24
CA VAL A 2 30.59 -8.85 -56.21
C VAL A 2 29.94 -9.56 -55.00
N PHE A 3 29.38 -10.76 -55.19
CA PHE A 3 28.73 -11.55 -54.12
C PHE A 3 29.68 -12.16 -53.07
N ASP A 4 30.94 -12.45 -53.43
CA ASP A 4 31.95 -12.99 -52.49
C ASP A 4 32.39 -11.97 -51.43
N ALA A 5 32.50 -10.69 -51.83
CA ALA A 5 33.03 -9.64 -50.95
C ALA A 5 32.03 -9.20 -49.87
N GLU A 6 30.73 -9.38 -50.10
CA GLU A 6 29.69 -9.10 -49.10
C GLU A 6 29.52 -10.27 -48.12
N GLN A 7 29.66 -11.52 -48.58
CA GLN A 7 29.69 -12.69 -47.70
C GLN A 7 30.88 -12.65 -46.74
N GLU A 8 32.09 -12.33 -47.23
CA GLU A 8 33.26 -12.21 -46.36
C GLU A 8 33.16 -11.09 -45.32
N ARG A 9 32.44 -9.99 -45.62
CA ARG A 9 32.21 -8.90 -44.66
C ARG A 9 31.23 -9.30 -43.58
N PHE A 10 30.14 -9.95 -43.96
CA PHE A 10 29.13 -10.44 -43.02
C PHE A 10 29.71 -11.49 -42.06
N GLU A 11 30.56 -12.39 -42.57
CA GLU A 11 31.26 -13.39 -41.75
C GLU A 11 32.24 -12.75 -40.75
N ARG A 12 32.99 -11.72 -41.17
CA ARG A 12 33.89 -10.97 -40.25
C ARG A 12 33.14 -10.19 -39.18
N GLU A 13 32.00 -9.57 -39.53
CA GLU A 13 31.15 -8.86 -38.57
C GLU A 13 30.50 -9.82 -37.56
N ALA A 14 30.04 -10.99 -38.02
CA ALA A 14 29.54 -12.05 -37.15
C ALA A 14 30.63 -12.60 -36.23
N GLU A 15 31.85 -12.79 -36.72
CA GLU A 15 32.99 -13.25 -35.92
C GLU A 15 33.40 -12.20 -34.87
N GLU A 16 33.39 -10.90 -35.22
CA GLU A 16 33.64 -9.83 -34.26
C GLU A 16 32.54 -9.73 -33.18
N GLN A 17 31.27 -9.88 -33.56
CA GLN A 17 30.16 -9.91 -32.60
C GLN A 17 30.26 -11.12 -31.66
N ALA A 18 30.58 -12.30 -32.20
CA ALA A 18 30.80 -13.51 -31.40
C ALA A 18 31.98 -13.33 -30.43
N ARG A 19 33.08 -12.70 -30.87
CA ARG A 19 34.23 -12.38 -30.01
C ARG A 19 33.89 -11.36 -28.93
N ARG A 20 33.04 -10.37 -29.20
CA ARG A 20 32.57 -9.39 -28.19
C ARG A 20 31.65 -10.06 -27.17
N ALA A 21 30.66 -10.82 -27.62
CA ALA A 21 29.76 -11.57 -26.74
C ALA A 21 30.52 -12.58 -25.87
N ALA A 22 31.52 -13.28 -26.42
CA ALA A 22 32.36 -14.19 -25.64
C ALA A 22 33.17 -13.45 -24.55
N ARG A 23 33.70 -12.25 -24.85
CA ARG A 23 34.42 -11.43 -23.87
C ARG A 23 33.51 -10.88 -22.78
N GLU A 24 32.28 -10.50 -23.12
CA GLU A 24 31.27 -10.06 -22.16
C GLU A 24 30.83 -11.21 -21.25
N ALA A 25 30.50 -12.38 -21.82
CA ALA A 25 30.17 -13.57 -21.04
C ALA A 25 31.34 -14.04 -20.14
N GLU A 26 32.58 -13.96 -20.62
CA GLU A 26 33.76 -14.27 -19.79
C GLU A 26 33.92 -13.25 -18.66
N ARG A 27 33.62 -11.97 -18.89
CA ARG A 27 33.66 -10.93 -17.88
C ARG A 27 32.56 -11.14 -16.82
N GLU A 28 31.33 -11.43 -17.22
CA GLU A 28 30.22 -11.73 -16.32
C GLU A 28 30.50 -12.99 -15.49
N ALA A 29 31.05 -14.04 -16.11
CA ALA A 29 31.44 -15.25 -15.40
C ALA A 29 32.56 -14.99 -14.37
N ARG A 30 33.53 -14.13 -14.70
CA ARG A 30 34.60 -13.70 -13.77
C ARG A 30 34.06 -12.83 -12.63
N GLU A 31 33.12 -11.93 -12.90
CA GLU A 31 32.45 -11.10 -11.89
C GLU A 31 31.60 -11.98 -10.94
N ALA A 32 30.80 -12.89 -11.47
CA ALA A 32 30.02 -13.85 -10.69
C ALA A 32 30.90 -14.79 -9.83
N ALA A 33 32.01 -15.28 -10.39
CA ALA A 33 32.97 -16.11 -9.66
C ALA A 33 33.70 -15.32 -8.55
N ARG A 34 33.99 -14.04 -8.80
CA ARG A 34 34.58 -13.13 -7.80
C ARG A 34 33.60 -12.85 -6.67
N ASP A 35 32.34 -12.59 -6.98
CA ASP A 35 31.29 -12.36 -5.99
C ASP A 35 31.01 -13.60 -5.14
N ALA A 36 31.01 -14.78 -5.75
CA ALA A 36 30.91 -16.05 -5.04
C ALA A 36 32.11 -16.28 -4.09
N ARG A 37 33.33 -15.91 -4.52
CA ARG A 37 34.54 -16.02 -3.71
C ARG A 37 34.61 -14.97 -2.59
N ALA A 38 34.08 -13.77 -2.83
CA ALA A 38 33.96 -12.68 -1.86
C ALA A 38 32.98 -13.03 -0.73
N ARG A 39 31.81 -13.62 -1.08
CA ARG A 39 30.85 -14.18 -0.12
C ARG A 39 31.46 -15.27 0.75
N ARG A 40 32.31 -16.13 0.19
CA ARG A 40 33.04 -17.19 0.94
C ARG A 40 34.12 -16.65 1.87
N ARG A 41 34.58 -15.40 1.70
CA ARG A 41 35.63 -14.77 2.52
C ARG A 41 35.11 -13.71 3.49
N GLY A 42 33.80 -13.50 3.56
CA GLY A 42 33.24 -12.49 4.46
C GLY A 42 33.49 -11.04 4.05
N SER A 43 34.07 -10.81 2.87
CA SER A 43 34.41 -9.46 2.40
C SER A 43 33.43 -9.05 1.32
N TYR A 44 32.62 -8.03 1.58
CA TYR A 44 31.64 -7.51 0.64
C TYR A 44 32.19 -6.23 0.00
N HIS A 45 32.27 -6.18 -1.33
CA HIS A 45 32.81 -4.99 -1.99
C HIS A 45 32.19 -4.66 -3.35
N ASN A 46 32.22 -3.37 -3.74
CA ASN A 46 31.81 -2.87 -5.06
C ASN A 46 30.35 -3.15 -5.38
N LEU A 47 29.45 -2.86 -4.45
CA LEU A 47 28.01 -3.10 -4.60
C LEU A 47 27.26 -1.76 -4.64
N GLY A 48 26.29 -1.64 -5.55
CA GLY A 48 25.36 -0.50 -5.53
C GLY A 48 24.52 -0.50 -4.25
N VAL A 49 23.97 -1.66 -3.90
CA VAL A 49 23.20 -1.90 -2.68
C VAL A 49 23.65 -3.20 -2.02
N LEU A 50 23.90 -3.18 -0.72
CA LEU A 50 24.08 -4.35 0.13
C LEU A 50 22.92 -4.42 1.11
N ASP A 51 22.04 -5.39 0.94
CA ASP A 51 20.87 -5.60 1.79
C ASP A 51 21.11 -6.73 2.80
N LEU A 52 21.19 -6.38 4.09
CA LEU A 52 21.33 -7.30 5.20
C LEU A 52 20.02 -7.48 5.98
N SER A 53 18.89 -6.94 5.48
CA SER A 53 17.59 -6.96 6.18
C SER A 53 17.03 -8.38 6.43
N TRP A 54 17.58 -9.39 5.77
CA TRP A 54 17.24 -10.80 5.94
C TRP A 54 17.81 -11.41 7.23
N ALA A 55 18.87 -10.84 7.80
CA ALA A 55 19.54 -11.39 8.97
C ALA A 55 18.70 -11.17 10.23
N LYS A 56 18.51 -12.25 11.01
CA LYS A 56 17.71 -12.27 12.23
C LYS A 56 18.56 -12.33 13.49
N THR A 57 19.81 -12.73 13.37
CA THR A 57 20.73 -12.94 14.49
C THR A 57 22.12 -12.42 14.15
N LEU A 58 22.95 -12.25 15.18
CA LEU A 58 24.37 -11.91 14.99
C LEU A 58 25.13 -13.02 14.25
N GLU A 59 24.76 -14.28 14.48
CA GLU A 59 25.38 -15.44 13.81
C GLU A 59 25.20 -15.37 12.29
N ASP A 60 24.03 -14.90 11.82
CA ASP A 60 23.75 -14.70 10.40
C ASP A 60 24.71 -13.71 9.71
N LEU A 61 25.34 -12.81 10.48
CA LEU A 61 26.28 -11.80 9.97
C LEU A 61 27.72 -12.04 10.46
N ALA A 62 27.97 -13.06 11.28
CA ALA A 62 29.27 -13.29 11.91
C ALA A 62 30.38 -13.63 10.89
N HIS A 63 30.00 -14.13 9.71
CA HIS A 63 30.95 -14.37 8.63
C HIS A 63 31.40 -13.08 7.93
N ILE A 64 30.74 -11.94 8.14
CA ILE A 64 31.10 -10.65 7.53
C ILE A 64 32.29 -10.05 8.28
N GLN A 65 33.39 -9.85 7.56
CA GLN A 65 34.64 -9.33 8.10
C GLN A 65 34.95 -7.90 7.65
N ASN A 66 34.42 -7.47 6.49
CA ASN A 66 34.74 -6.17 5.90
C ASN A 66 33.72 -5.76 4.84
N ILE A 67 33.36 -4.47 4.81
CA ILE A 67 32.43 -3.89 3.83
C ILE A 67 33.11 -2.71 3.13
N ARG A 68 33.22 -2.76 1.80
CA ARG A 68 33.94 -1.72 1.03
C ARG A 68 33.20 -1.28 -0.22
N ASN A 69 33.26 0.00 -0.59
CA ASN A 69 32.68 0.50 -1.85
C ASN A 69 31.20 0.08 -2.02
N VAL A 70 30.35 0.49 -1.09
CA VAL A 70 28.92 0.18 -1.11
C VAL A 70 28.12 1.48 -1.21
N GLY A 71 27.22 1.61 -2.18
CA GLY A 71 26.37 2.80 -2.32
C GLY A 71 25.37 2.92 -1.17
N VAL A 72 24.52 1.91 -0.99
CA VAL A 72 23.52 1.83 0.08
C VAL A 72 23.68 0.53 0.85
N LEU A 73 23.81 0.61 2.17
CA LEU A 73 23.87 -0.54 3.09
C LEU A 73 22.59 -0.57 3.93
N ARG A 74 21.74 -1.58 3.74
CA ARG A 74 20.50 -1.76 4.52
C ARG A 74 20.76 -2.74 5.65
N VAL A 75 20.52 -2.35 6.89
CA VAL A 75 20.87 -3.14 8.08
C VAL A 75 19.67 -3.25 9.01
N PRO A 76 19.33 -4.44 9.53
CA PRO A 76 18.36 -4.58 10.60
C PRO A 76 18.74 -3.70 11.81
N GLU A 77 17.82 -2.90 12.34
CA GLU A 77 18.01 -2.06 13.53
C GLU A 77 18.70 -2.80 14.67
N HIS A 78 18.29 -4.03 14.97
CA HIS A 78 18.85 -4.83 16.07
C HIS A 78 20.30 -5.31 15.84
N LEU A 79 20.78 -5.33 14.59
CA LEU A 79 22.15 -5.72 14.22
C LEU A 79 23.01 -4.52 13.84
N TYR A 80 22.45 -3.30 13.92
CA TYR A 80 23.13 -2.09 13.50
C TYR A 80 24.44 -1.85 14.25
N GLU A 81 24.48 -2.09 15.56
CA GLU A 81 25.70 -1.91 16.37
C GLU A 81 26.80 -2.87 15.92
N PHE A 82 26.47 -4.15 15.70
CA PHE A 82 27.41 -5.14 15.20
C PHE A 82 27.95 -4.76 13.83
N VAL A 83 27.08 -4.43 12.87
CA VAL A 83 27.52 -4.06 11.51
C VAL A 83 28.33 -2.77 11.52
N SER A 84 28.00 -1.81 12.39
CA SER A 84 28.77 -0.57 12.55
C SER A 84 30.15 -0.79 13.16
N SER A 85 30.36 -1.89 13.87
CA SER A 85 31.68 -2.27 14.41
C SER A 85 32.61 -2.90 13.36
N LEU A 86 32.06 -3.34 12.21
CA LEU A 86 32.84 -3.94 11.14
C LEU A 86 33.70 -2.87 10.43
N PRO A 87 34.90 -3.22 9.96
CA PRO A 87 35.68 -2.36 9.08
C PRO A 87 34.86 -1.96 7.84
N MET A 88 34.58 -0.65 7.70
CA MET A 88 33.85 -0.07 6.58
C MET A 88 34.71 0.97 5.84
N HIS A 89 34.77 0.88 4.52
CA HIS A 89 35.45 1.88 3.68
C HIS A 89 34.59 2.26 2.48
N ASN A 90 34.35 3.56 2.25
CA ASN A 90 33.58 4.06 1.11
C ASN A 90 32.15 3.45 1.05
N VAL A 91 31.42 3.56 2.17
CA VAL A 91 29.99 3.24 2.25
C VAL A 91 29.21 4.55 2.18
N GLY A 92 28.26 4.68 1.25
CA GLY A 92 27.53 5.93 1.02
C GLY A 92 26.48 6.22 2.09
N ILE A 93 25.39 5.45 2.08
CA ILE A 93 24.27 5.58 3.03
C ILE A 93 24.06 4.27 3.77
N ILE A 94 23.83 4.33 5.08
CA ILE A 94 23.38 3.19 5.88
C ILE A 94 21.91 3.39 6.26
N GLU A 95 21.03 2.59 5.67
CA GLU A 95 19.59 2.57 5.97
C GLU A 95 19.32 1.55 7.10
N ARG A 96 18.73 2.01 8.20
CA ARG A 96 18.27 1.10 9.26
C ARG A 96 16.90 0.57 8.88
N VAL A 97 16.78 -0.75 8.83
CA VAL A 97 15.53 -1.45 8.55
C VAL A 97 14.95 -1.94 9.88
N PRO A 98 13.73 -1.49 10.25
CA PRO A 98 13.08 -1.92 11.47
C PRO A 98 13.06 -3.44 11.59
N SER A 99 13.50 -3.90 12.76
CA SER A 99 13.58 -5.31 13.12
C SER A 99 12.41 -5.67 14.02
N GLY A 100 11.79 -6.81 13.74
CA GLY A 100 10.60 -7.29 14.42
C GLY A 100 9.89 -8.34 13.58
N GLU A 101 9.10 -9.20 14.22
CA GLU A 101 8.18 -10.07 13.50
C GLU A 101 7.16 -9.18 12.74
N ARG A 102 6.96 -9.45 11.45
CA ARG A 102 5.99 -8.70 10.64
C ARG A 102 4.67 -9.44 10.68
N MET A 103 3.68 -8.80 11.27
CA MET A 103 2.30 -9.25 11.17
C MET A 103 1.65 -8.53 9.99
N GLU A 104 1.15 -9.28 9.01
CA GLU A 104 0.49 -8.71 7.84
C GLU A 104 -1.02 -8.90 7.92
N ILE A 105 -1.75 -7.81 7.69
CA ILE A 105 -3.19 -7.82 7.43
C ILE A 105 -3.38 -7.30 6.01
N SER A 106 -3.87 -8.15 5.12
CA SER A 106 -4.11 -7.80 3.73
C SER A 106 -5.60 -7.85 3.37
N GLY A 107 -5.98 -7.11 2.32
CA GLY A 107 -7.34 -7.05 1.82
C GLY A 107 -8.26 -6.18 2.70
N ARG A 108 -9.55 -6.55 2.75
CA ARG A 108 -10.57 -5.84 3.53
C ARG A 108 -10.81 -6.57 4.85
N SER A 109 -10.32 -6.00 5.94
CA SER A 109 -10.37 -6.60 7.27
C SER A 109 -11.03 -5.70 8.30
N ARG A 110 -11.79 -6.30 9.23
CA ARG A 110 -12.40 -5.62 10.37
C ARG A 110 -11.80 -6.19 11.64
N VAL A 111 -11.19 -5.35 12.45
CA VAL A 111 -10.51 -5.74 13.69
C VAL A 111 -11.08 -4.97 14.87
N SER A 112 -10.96 -5.55 16.07
CA SER A 112 -11.30 -4.83 17.29
C SER A 112 -10.16 -3.92 17.74
N GLY A 113 -10.48 -2.87 18.51
CA GLY A 113 -9.48 -2.10 19.24
C GLY A 113 -8.62 -2.98 20.15
N ASP A 114 -9.23 -3.97 20.80
CA ASP A 114 -8.53 -4.94 21.67
C ASP A 114 -7.47 -5.75 20.93
N PHE A 115 -7.76 -6.16 19.69
CA PHE A 115 -6.79 -6.88 18.86
C PHE A 115 -5.56 -6.00 18.60
N LEU A 116 -5.76 -4.72 18.27
CA LEU A 116 -4.65 -3.79 18.08
C LEU A 116 -3.91 -3.51 19.39
N ALA A 117 -4.60 -3.48 20.52
CA ALA A 117 -4.02 -3.28 21.84
C ALA A 117 -3.19 -4.48 22.34
N ALA A 118 -3.58 -5.70 21.94
CA ALA A 118 -2.91 -6.97 22.28
C ALA A 118 -1.71 -7.29 21.37
N GLY A 119 -1.41 -6.44 20.39
CA GLY A 119 -0.27 -6.61 19.50
C GLY A 119 1.05 -6.74 20.24
N ASP A 120 1.98 -7.51 19.66
CA ASP A 120 3.31 -7.72 20.20
C ASP A 120 4.14 -6.41 20.13
N PRO A 121 4.70 -5.93 21.27
CA PRO A 121 5.45 -4.69 21.34
C PRO A 121 6.72 -4.63 20.50
N ASP A 122 7.24 -5.78 20.05
CA ASP A 122 8.40 -5.88 19.17
C ASP A 122 8.01 -6.12 17.70
N ALA A 123 6.73 -6.38 17.43
CA ALA A 123 6.23 -6.65 16.08
C ALA A 123 5.81 -5.38 15.32
N ILE A 124 5.95 -5.44 14.01
CA ILE A 124 5.50 -4.41 13.07
C ILE A 124 4.19 -4.89 12.46
N LEU A 125 3.13 -4.10 12.62
CA LEU A 125 1.87 -4.37 11.93
C LEU A 125 1.90 -3.71 10.55
N GLN A 126 1.86 -4.53 9.50
CA GLN A 126 1.72 -4.09 8.13
C GLN A 126 0.29 -4.31 7.65
N VAL A 127 -0.37 -3.24 7.25
CA VAL A 127 -1.74 -3.24 6.75
C VAL A 127 -1.70 -2.91 5.26
N THR A 128 -2.15 -3.82 4.40
CA THR A 128 -2.23 -3.64 2.95
C THR A 128 -3.68 -3.78 2.49
N GLY A 129 -4.36 -2.68 2.21
CA GLY A 129 -5.77 -2.68 1.80
C GLY A 129 -6.62 -1.81 2.71
N GLN A 130 -7.74 -2.35 3.19
CA GLN A 130 -8.74 -1.61 3.94
C GLN A 130 -8.89 -2.21 5.34
N LEU A 131 -8.59 -1.43 6.37
CA LEU A 131 -8.74 -1.86 7.76
C LEU A 131 -9.78 -1.01 8.47
N PHE A 132 -10.78 -1.68 9.05
CA PHE A 132 -11.76 -1.04 9.92
C PHE A 132 -11.49 -1.44 11.34
N VAL A 133 -11.41 -0.45 12.21
CA VAL A 133 -11.33 -0.70 13.64
C VAL A 133 -12.61 -0.31 14.33
N LEU A 134 -13.11 -1.17 15.21
CA LEU A 134 -14.30 -0.97 16.04
C LEU A 134 -13.96 -1.43 17.47
N PRO A 135 -14.67 -1.01 18.53
CA PRO A 135 -14.80 0.35 19.13
C PRO A 135 -13.52 1.24 19.14
N PRO A 136 -13.57 2.48 19.72
CA PRO A 136 -12.44 3.40 19.79
C PRO A 136 -11.14 2.81 20.31
N LEU A 137 -10.02 3.31 19.77
CA LEU A 137 -8.70 2.83 20.11
C LEU A 137 -8.20 3.48 21.39
N GLU A 138 -7.93 2.67 22.41
CA GLU A 138 -7.24 3.14 23.63
C GLU A 138 -5.71 3.00 23.51
N ARG A 139 -5.24 1.94 22.85
CA ARG A 139 -3.81 1.62 22.70
C ARG A 139 -3.55 0.81 21.43
N ILE A 140 -2.36 0.97 20.87
CA ILE A 140 -1.77 0.04 19.89
C ILE A 140 -0.57 -0.65 20.55
N GLY A 141 -0.64 -1.97 20.67
CA GLY A 141 0.39 -2.83 21.28
C GLY A 141 1.63 -2.95 20.41
N PHE A 142 1.47 -2.95 19.08
CA PHE A 142 2.57 -3.08 18.11
C PHE A 142 3.65 -2.00 18.27
N LYS A 143 4.91 -2.34 17.91
CA LYS A 143 6.05 -1.41 17.90
C LYS A 143 5.73 -0.20 17.02
N GLU A 144 5.27 -0.49 15.81
CA GLU A 144 4.94 0.48 14.77
C GLU A 144 3.90 -0.08 13.79
N LEU A 145 3.21 0.84 13.11
CA LEU A 145 2.17 0.56 12.13
C LEU A 145 2.60 1.10 10.75
N HIS A 146 2.55 0.23 9.76
CA HIS A 146 2.74 0.56 8.34
C HIS A 146 1.43 0.32 7.60
N VAL A 147 0.87 1.36 7.00
CA VAL A 147 -0.39 1.29 6.27
C VAL A 147 -0.16 1.59 4.80
N THR A 148 -0.58 0.68 3.94
CA THR A 148 -0.69 0.84 2.49
C THR A 148 -2.15 0.62 2.10
N GLY A 149 -2.93 1.69 2.02
CA GLY A 149 -4.36 1.66 1.71
C GLY A 149 -5.19 2.60 2.59
N GLN A 150 -6.37 2.15 3.01
CA GLN A 150 -7.33 2.96 3.77
C GLN A 150 -7.51 2.41 5.18
N LEU A 151 -7.46 3.30 6.16
CA LEU A 151 -7.71 2.97 7.56
C LEU A 151 -8.93 3.74 8.06
N PHE A 152 -9.93 3.03 8.56
CA PHE A 152 -11.16 3.61 9.10
C PHE A 152 -11.15 3.46 10.62
N LEU A 153 -11.15 4.59 11.32
CA LEU A 153 -11.03 4.65 12.78
C LEU A 153 -12.16 5.46 13.41
N PRO A 154 -12.60 5.10 14.62
CA PRO A 154 -13.43 5.98 15.43
C PRO A 154 -12.70 7.28 15.76
N ARG A 155 -13.41 8.41 15.71
CA ARG A 155 -12.91 9.68 16.26
C ARG A 155 -12.51 9.52 17.72
N GLY A 156 -11.42 10.18 18.10
CA GLY A 156 -10.75 10.03 19.39
C GLY A 156 -9.52 9.11 19.34
N SER A 157 -9.35 8.33 18.27
CA SER A 157 -8.22 7.40 18.08
C SER A 157 -6.97 8.06 17.47
N GLU A 158 -7.03 9.35 17.13
CA GLU A 158 -5.99 10.08 16.38
C GLU A 158 -4.67 10.10 17.13
N SER A 159 -4.72 10.35 18.44
CA SER A 159 -3.54 10.47 19.30
C SER A 159 -2.80 9.14 19.42
N VAL A 160 -3.55 8.05 19.60
CA VAL A 160 -3.04 6.68 19.69
C VAL A 160 -2.41 6.24 18.38
N LEU A 161 -3.07 6.52 17.26
CA LEU A 161 -2.57 6.19 15.93
C LEU A 161 -1.27 6.94 15.62
N THR A 162 -1.26 8.26 15.82
CA THR A 162 -0.14 9.13 15.45
C THR A 162 1.16 8.73 16.15
N GLY A 163 1.10 8.23 17.39
CA GLY A 163 2.27 7.77 18.12
C GLY A 163 2.93 6.50 17.55
N LYS A 164 2.20 5.71 16.75
CA LYS A 164 2.63 4.39 16.27
C LYS A 164 2.71 4.30 14.75
N LEU A 165 2.05 5.19 14.02
CA LEU A 165 2.08 5.24 12.57
C LEU A 165 3.44 5.75 12.07
N ARG A 166 4.20 4.88 11.39
CA ARG A 166 5.51 5.23 10.81
C ARG A 166 5.48 5.38 9.31
N ARG A 167 4.58 4.66 8.65
CA ARG A 167 4.41 4.72 7.21
C ARG A 167 2.93 4.73 6.85
N LEU A 168 2.53 5.70 6.05
CA LEU A 168 1.20 5.80 5.49
C LEU A 168 1.31 6.05 3.99
N THR A 169 0.84 5.09 3.20
CA THR A 169 0.61 5.22 1.76
C THR A 169 -0.88 5.03 1.53
N GLY A 170 -1.64 6.13 1.49
CA GLY A 170 -3.09 6.09 1.34
C GLY A 170 -3.77 7.07 2.28
N GLN A 171 -4.88 6.69 2.90
CA GLN A 171 -5.75 7.61 3.64
C GLN A 171 -6.21 7.04 4.97
N ILE A 172 -6.40 7.91 5.94
CA ILE A 172 -7.05 7.60 7.21
C ILE A 172 -8.35 8.40 7.23
N LEU A 173 -9.47 7.73 7.48
CA LEU A 173 -10.77 8.36 7.60
C LEU A 173 -11.36 8.11 8.99
N TYR A 174 -11.92 9.17 9.58
CA TYR A 174 -12.45 9.13 10.94
C TYR A 174 -13.96 9.22 10.97
N TYR A 175 -14.60 8.21 11.57
CA TYR A 175 -16.04 8.13 11.71
C TYR A 175 -16.47 8.26 13.18
N ARG A 176 -17.70 8.72 13.42
CA ARG A 176 -18.31 8.77 14.74
C ARG A 176 -18.76 7.38 15.16
N SER A 177 -18.32 6.93 16.33
CA SER A 177 -18.81 5.70 16.95
C SER A 177 -19.76 5.97 18.12
N ASP A 178 -20.03 7.24 18.45
CA ASP A 178 -20.85 7.67 19.58
C ASP A 178 -22.35 7.77 19.26
N VAL A 179 -22.72 7.79 17.98
CA VAL A 179 -24.10 7.98 17.50
C VAL A 179 -24.64 6.71 16.82
N GLY A 180 -24.39 5.55 17.42
CA GLY A 180 -24.87 4.27 16.92
C GLY A 180 -23.83 3.44 16.17
N VAL A 181 -24.26 2.28 15.67
CA VAL A 181 -23.38 1.30 15.02
C VAL A 181 -23.09 1.72 13.57
N PRO A 182 -21.81 1.88 13.17
CA PRO A 182 -21.47 2.26 11.80
C PRO A 182 -21.98 1.25 10.77
N ARG A 183 -22.58 1.76 9.68
CA ARG A 183 -23.02 0.96 8.54
C ARG A 183 -22.01 1.10 7.41
N LEU A 184 -21.49 -0.03 6.93
CA LEU A 184 -20.53 -0.09 5.84
C LEU A 184 -21.24 -0.46 4.55
N PHE A 185 -21.03 0.34 3.52
CA PHE A 185 -21.53 0.09 2.16
C PHE A 185 -20.36 0.01 1.19
N THR A 186 -20.45 -0.92 0.24
CA THR A 186 -19.44 -1.22 -0.75
C THR A 186 -19.96 -1.18 -2.18
N ASP A 187 -19.06 -1.41 -3.14
CA ASP A 187 -19.35 -1.34 -4.57
C ASP A 187 -20.61 -2.12 -4.97
N GLY A 188 -21.54 -1.42 -5.63
CA GLY A 188 -22.78 -1.98 -6.17
C GLY A 188 -23.95 -2.02 -5.20
N GLU A 189 -23.80 -1.49 -3.98
CA GLU A 189 -24.92 -1.43 -3.03
C GLU A 189 -25.87 -0.26 -3.34
N GLU A 190 -27.16 -0.55 -3.14
CA GLU A 190 -28.26 0.42 -3.27
C GLU A 190 -28.89 0.64 -1.89
N ILE A 191 -29.09 1.91 -1.53
CA ILE A 191 -29.70 2.33 -0.28
C ILE A 191 -31.09 2.87 -0.62
N GLY A 192 -32.11 2.09 -0.24
CA GLY A 192 -33.52 2.46 -0.38
C GLY A 192 -34.13 3.08 0.87
N ARG A 193 -35.36 3.58 0.72
CA ARG A 193 -36.15 4.14 1.84
C ARG A 193 -36.37 3.11 2.94
N GLU A 194 -36.75 1.88 2.59
CA GLU A 194 -37.11 0.84 3.55
C GLU A 194 -35.93 0.51 4.47
N PHE A 195 -34.71 0.49 3.92
CA PHE A 195 -33.50 0.30 4.72
C PHE A 195 -33.37 1.37 5.81
N LEU A 196 -33.57 2.66 5.45
CA LEU A 196 -33.48 3.76 6.40
C LEU A 196 -34.59 3.70 7.46
N GLU A 197 -35.81 3.32 7.08
CA GLU A 197 -36.94 3.17 8.00
C GLU A 197 -36.72 2.05 9.01
N LEU A 198 -36.07 0.96 8.60
CA LEU A 198 -35.72 -0.17 9.46
C LEU A 198 -34.55 0.10 10.42
N LEU A 199 -33.79 1.20 10.24
CA LEU A 199 -32.76 1.58 11.19
C LEU A 199 -33.42 2.00 12.52
N PRO A 200 -33.10 1.33 13.64
CA PRO A 200 -33.73 1.65 14.93
C PRO A 200 -33.32 3.04 15.44
N GLU A 201 -32.07 3.42 15.18
CA GLU A 201 -31.46 4.67 15.60
C GLU A 201 -30.67 5.27 14.42
N PRO A 202 -30.38 6.59 14.44
CA PRO A 202 -29.48 7.19 13.48
C PRO A 202 -28.13 6.46 13.50
N ALA A 203 -27.50 6.30 12.33
CA ALA A 203 -26.23 5.61 12.23
C ALA A 203 -25.22 6.39 11.37
N PRO A 204 -23.92 6.28 11.67
CA PRO A 204 -22.86 6.77 10.80
C PRO A 204 -22.68 5.83 9.61
N PHE A 205 -22.58 6.39 8.41
CA PHE A 205 -22.40 5.63 7.17
C PHE A 205 -20.95 5.73 6.72
N ILE A 206 -20.36 4.59 6.39
CA ILE A 206 -19.04 4.48 5.79
C ILE A 206 -19.27 3.93 4.39
N ILE A 207 -19.03 4.76 3.37
CA ILE A 207 -19.31 4.44 1.97
C ILE A 207 -18.00 4.25 1.25
N MET A 208 -17.85 3.11 0.60
CA MET A 208 -16.64 2.73 -0.07
C MET A 208 -16.93 2.24 -1.48
N GLY A 209 -16.16 2.73 -2.45
CA GLY A 209 -16.46 2.43 -3.84
C GLY A 209 -17.74 3.12 -4.30
N SER A 210 -18.57 2.45 -5.09
CA SER A 210 -19.73 3.00 -5.77
C SER A 210 -21.05 2.58 -5.13
N VAL A 211 -21.77 3.52 -4.52
CA VAL A 211 -23.08 3.28 -3.86
C VAL A 211 -24.13 4.22 -4.41
N THR A 212 -25.37 3.74 -4.55
CA THR A 212 -26.50 4.52 -5.08
C THR A 212 -27.59 4.69 -4.04
N LEU A 213 -28.14 5.90 -3.90
CA LEU A 213 -29.38 6.16 -3.15
C LEU A 213 -30.57 6.16 -4.10
N GLU A 214 -31.66 5.54 -3.66
CA GLU A 214 -32.91 5.50 -4.41
C GLU A 214 -33.62 6.87 -4.48
N GLU A 215 -34.49 7.02 -5.49
CA GLU A 215 -35.16 8.29 -5.81
C GLU A 215 -36.20 8.72 -4.76
N ASP A 216 -36.77 7.76 -4.04
CA ASP A 216 -37.88 7.96 -3.14
C ASP A 216 -37.45 8.39 -1.71
N ILE A 217 -36.14 8.39 -1.42
CA ILE A 217 -35.62 8.88 -0.15
C ILE A 217 -35.89 10.39 -0.01
N SER A 218 -36.53 10.76 1.11
CA SER A 218 -36.75 12.16 1.46
C SER A 218 -35.56 12.76 2.22
N VAL A 219 -35.39 14.08 2.11
CA VAL A 219 -34.35 14.82 2.84
C VAL A 219 -34.51 14.64 4.36
N ASP A 220 -35.75 14.64 4.85
CA ASP A 220 -36.05 14.51 6.28
C ASP A 220 -35.72 13.11 6.81
N LEU A 221 -36.05 12.07 6.05
CA LEU A 221 -35.70 10.69 6.41
C LEU A 221 -34.19 10.54 6.50
N LEU A 222 -33.46 11.02 5.49
CA LEU A 222 -32.00 10.97 5.48
C LEU A 222 -31.38 11.71 6.67
N ARG A 223 -31.85 12.93 6.98
CA ARG A 223 -31.37 13.69 8.15
C ARG A 223 -31.67 13.01 9.48
N SER A 224 -32.81 12.32 9.57
CA SER A 224 -33.21 11.64 10.80
C SER A 224 -32.49 10.30 11.03
N LYS A 225 -32.01 9.64 9.96
CA LYS A 225 -31.44 8.28 10.03
C LYS A 225 -29.94 8.22 9.77
N VAL A 226 -29.36 9.20 9.10
CA VAL A 226 -27.92 9.24 8.79
C VAL A 226 -27.27 10.31 9.65
N ALA A 227 -26.49 9.87 10.64
CA ALA A 227 -25.80 10.76 11.57
C ALA A 227 -24.67 11.53 10.88
N GLU A 228 -23.91 10.83 10.04
CA GLU A 228 -22.85 11.39 9.21
C GLU A 228 -22.43 10.38 8.13
N ILE A 229 -21.66 10.85 7.15
CA ILE A 229 -21.10 10.05 6.08
C ILE A 229 -19.59 10.23 6.04
N THR A 230 -18.88 9.10 6.03
CA THR A 230 -17.47 8.98 5.69
C THR A 230 -17.39 8.37 4.30
N LEU A 231 -16.99 9.15 3.29
CA LEU A 231 -17.05 8.75 1.88
C LEU A 231 -15.65 8.48 1.34
N ALA A 232 -15.41 7.27 0.85
CA ALA A 232 -14.23 6.83 0.12
C ALA A 232 -14.63 6.20 -1.22
N GLY A 233 -15.06 7.02 -2.18
CA GLY A 233 -15.55 6.54 -3.48
C GLY A 233 -16.57 7.45 -4.15
N LYS A 234 -17.56 6.87 -4.81
CA LYS A 234 -18.64 7.57 -5.52
C LYS A 234 -19.98 7.28 -4.86
N LEU A 235 -20.68 8.35 -4.50
CA LEU A 235 -22.05 8.27 -4.01
C LEU A 235 -22.99 8.87 -5.06
N TYR A 236 -23.84 8.04 -5.65
CA TYR A 236 -24.85 8.46 -6.61
C TYR A 236 -26.15 8.73 -5.87
N ALA A 237 -26.73 9.90 -6.07
CA ALA A 237 -27.98 10.25 -5.41
C ALA A 237 -28.87 11.15 -6.28
N PRO A 238 -30.18 11.15 -6.04
CA PRO A 238 -31.10 12.11 -6.63
C PRO A 238 -30.68 13.55 -6.37
N ARG A 239 -30.98 14.45 -7.31
CA ARG A 239 -30.56 15.86 -7.24
C ARG A 239 -31.03 16.57 -5.97
N HIS A 240 -32.21 16.22 -5.46
CA HIS A 240 -32.75 16.82 -4.23
C HIS A 240 -31.98 16.41 -2.97
N LEU A 241 -31.21 15.32 -3.01
CA LEU A 241 -30.41 14.85 -1.87
C LEU A 241 -28.97 15.38 -1.86
N LEU A 242 -28.47 15.93 -2.98
CA LEU A 242 -27.05 16.28 -3.10
C LEU A 242 -26.59 17.27 -2.02
N SER A 243 -27.35 18.33 -1.76
CA SER A 243 -26.97 19.34 -0.78
C SER A 243 -26.96 18.79 0.65
N VAL A 244 -27.91 17.93 1.01
CA VAL A 244 -27.92 17.32 2.34
C VAL A 244 -26.79 16.30 2.49
N LEU A 245 -26.49 15.53 1.45
CA LEU A 245 -25.36 14.60 1.46
C LEU A 245 -24.03 15.31 1.59
N GLN A 246 -23.85 16.47 0.93
CA GLN A 246 -22.65 17.28 1.09
C GLN A 246 -22.45 17.78 2.53
N VAL A 247 -23.53 18.11 3.22
CA VAL A 247 -23.48 18.55 4.63
C VAL A 247 -23.24 17.37 5.58
N LEU A 248 -23.86 16.22 5.32
CA LEU A 248 -23.67 15.01 6.13
C LEU A 248 -22.30 14.35 5.94
N THR A 249 -21.66 14.57 4.79
CA THR A 249 -20.34 14.00 4.50
C THR A 249 -19.25 14.82 5.17
N VAL A 250 -18.71 14.31 6.27
CA VAL A 250 -17.70 14.99 7.09
C VAL A 250 -16.29 14.72 6.56
N ASP A 251 -16.06 13.50 6.08
CA ASP A 251 -14.79 13.10 5.47
C ASP A 251 -15.05 12.59 4.05
N LYS A 252 -14.39 13.20 3.07
CA LYS A 252 -14.68 13.04 1.64
C LYS A 252 -13.42 12.76 0.84
N ALA A 253 -13.18 11.49 0.60
CA ALA A 253 -12.25 10.96 -0.38
C ALA A 253 -12.99 10.43 -1.61
N GLY A 254 -13.52 11.33 -2.44
CA GLY A 254 -14.23 10.95 -3.65
C GLY A 254 -15.28 11.96 -4.12
N ALA A 255 -16.38 11.49 -4.72
CA ALA A 255 -17.38 12.34 -5.35
C ALA A 255 -18.81 11.97 -4.96
N ILE A 256 -19.65 12.99 -4.78
CA ILE A 256 -21.11 12.84 -4.66
C ILE A 256 -21.68 13.33 -6.00
N LEU A 257 -22.39 12.45 -6.69
CA LEU A 257 -22.82 12.64 -8.07
C LEU A 257 -24.34 12.54 -8.15
N ALA A 258 -24.94 13.33 -9.04
CA ALA A 258 -26.34 13.13 -9.38
C ALA A 258 -26.50 11.79 -10.10
N THR A 259 -27.47 10.97 -9.70
CA THR A 259 -27.88 9.81 -10.51
C THR A 259 -28.37 10.34 -11.86
N GLN A 260 -27.68 10.00 -12.95
CA GLN A 260 -28.18 10.31 -14.28
C GLN A 260 -29.36 9.38 -14.57
N LYS A 261 -30.56 9.93 -14.70
CA LYS A 261 -31.67 9.21 -15.35
C LYS A 261 -31.34 9.16 -16.84
N GLY A 262 -31.07 7.97 -17.37
CA GLY A 262 -30.99 7.73 -18.81
C GLY A 262 -31.45 6.30 -19.12
N PRO A 263 -32.54 6.11 -19.88
CA PRO A 263 -32.81 4.83 -20.51
C PRO A 263 -31.78 4.63 -21.64
N ASP A 264 -31.21 3.44 -21.79
CA ASP A 264 -30.28 3.07 -22.86
C ASP A 264 -29.08 4.02 -23.06
N ALA A 265 -28.03 3.84 -22.27
CA ALA A 265 -26.70 4.31 -22.63
C ALA A 265 -25.81 3.10 -22.94
N GLU A 266 -26.03 2.49 -24.11
CA GLU A 266 -24.91 1.87 -24.82
C GLU A 266 -23.79 2.89 -24.88
N THR A 267 -22.60 2.43 -24.52
CA THR A 267 -21.39 3.25 -24.61
C THR A 267 -21.08 3.41 -26.09
N VAL A 268 -21.64 4.43 -26.73
CA VAL A 268 -21.21 4.81 -28.08
C VAL A 268 -19.85 5.46 -27.93
N ASP A 269 -18.80 4.72 -28.31
CA ASP A 269 -17.43 5.22 -28.35
C ASP A 269 -17.36 6.34 -29.41
N PRO A 270 -16.98 7.58 -29.05
CA PRO A 270 -16.85 8.68 -30.00
C PRO A 270 -15.69 8.49 -31.01
N TRP A 271 -14.96 7.37 -30.95
CA TRP A 271 -13.85 7.03 -31.84
C TRP A 271 -14.10 5.83 -32.76
N GLU A 272 -15.27 5.18 -32.72
CA GLU A 272 -15.66 4.26 -33.79
C GLU A 272 -16.03 5.07 -35.05
N ARG A 273 -15.02 5.34 -35.88
CA ARG A 273 -15.26 5.66 -37.28
C ARG A 273 -15.87 4.43 -37.92
N ALA A 274 -17.12 4.55 -38.36
CA ALA A 274 -17.65 3.67 -39.40
C ALA A 274 -16.72 3.77 -40.61
N GLU A 275 -15.91 2.74 -40.84
CA GLU A 275 -15.34 2.45 -42.15
C GLU A 275 -16.40 1.68 -42.94
N ASP A 276 -16.52 2.07 -44.21
CA ASP A 276 -17.57 1.80 -45.21
C ASP A 276 -18.17 0.38 -45.29
#